data_AF-A0AAE3E4I2-F1
#
_entry.id   AF-A0AAE3E4I2-F1
#
_cell.length_a   1.000
_cell.length_b   1.000
_cell.length_c   1.000
_cell.angle_alpha   90.00
_cell.angle_beta   90.00
_cell.angle_gamma   90.00
#
_symmetry.space_group_name_H-M   'P 1'
#
loop_
_entity.id
_entity.type
_entity.pdbx_description
1 polymer ?
#
loop_
_entity_poly.entity_id
_entity_poly.type
_entity_poly.pdbx_seq_one_letter_code
_entity_poly.pdbx_strand_id
1 'polypeptide(L)' 'MAEQNAQNLAQQQLLEEKIAEEEARSKELDEYSEYMKTDEFAEWYAKEKLGLIHKNEIIFKGE' A
#
# COMPACT_ATOMS: atom_id res chain seq x y z
N MET A 1 -25.49 -0.06 -36.01
CA MET A 1 -26.29 0.00 -34.76
C MET A 1 -25.96 -1.14 -33.82
N ALA A 2 -26.08 -2.41 -34.21
CA ALA A 2 -25.71 -3.54 -33.35
C ALA A 2 -24.22 -3.55 -32.94
N GLU A 3 -23.33 -3.24 -33.88
CA GLU A 3 -21.88 -3.22 -33.65
C GLU A 3 -21.45 -2.09 -32.69
N GLN A 4 -22.04 -0.89 -32.83
CA GLN A 4 -21.82 0.22 -31.91
C GLN A 4 -22.31 -0.11 -30.48
N ASN A 5 -23.46 -0.79 -30.36
CA ASN A 5 -23.96 -1.20 -29.06
C ASN A 5 -23.05 -2.24 -28.39
N ALA A 6 -22.51 -3.19 -29.17
CA ALA A 6 -21.56 -4.17 -28.67
C ALA A 6 -20.24 -3.52 -28.22
N GLN A 7 -19.73 -2.55 -28.99
CA GLN A 7 -18.54 -1.79 -28.61
C GLN A 7 -18.75 -0.97 -27.33
N ASN A 8 -19.90 -0.30 -27.20
CA ASN A 8 -20.22 0.46 -26.00
C ASN A 8 -20.31 -0.44 -24.76
N LEU A 9 -20.91 -1.64 -24.89
CA LEU A 9 -21.01 -2.60 -23.80
C LEU A 9 -19.61 -3.12 -23.37
N ALA A 10 -18.76 -3.45 -24.34
CA ALA A 10 -17.40 -3.89 -24.06
C ALA A 10 -16.58 -2.78 -23.36
N GLN A 11 -16.78 -1.53 -23.77
CA GLN A 11 -16.14 -0.38 -23.13
C GLN A 11 -16.64 -0.18 -21.69
N GLN A 12 -17.95 -0.32 -21.44
CA GLN A 12 -18.51 -0.25 -20.09
C GLN A 12 -17.92 -1.32 -19.17
N GLN A 13 -17.86 -2.58 -19.63
CA GLN A 13 -17.28 -3.67 -18.86
C GLN A 13 -15.81 -3.42 -18.52
N LEU A 14 -15.03 -2.94 -19.49
CA LEU A 14 -13.61 -2.63 -19.28
C LEU A 14 -13.41 -1.45 -18.32
N LEU A 15 -14.33 -0.48 -18.31
CA LEU A 15 -14.30 0.63 -17.35
C LEU A 15 -14.68 0.16 -15.95
N GLU A 16 -15.70 -0.69 -15.82
CA GLU A 16 -16.10 -1.27 -14.53
C GLU A 16 -14.98 -2.12 -13.91
N GLU A 17 -14.28 -2.92 -14.72
CA GLU A 17 -13.12 -3.70 -14.28
C GLU A 17 -12.01 -2.79 -13.74
N LYS A 18 -11.67 -1.71 -14.45
CA LYS A 18 -10.67 -0.73 -14.01
C LYS A 18 -11.07 -0.01 -12.73
N ILE A 19 -12.35 0.32 -12.58
CA ILE A 19 -12.85 0.93 -11.35
C ILE A 19 -12.68 -0.03 -10.18
N ALA A 20 -13.05 -1.30 -10.35
CA ALA A 20 -12.90 -2.31 -9.30
C ALA A 20 -11.41 -2.55 -8.93
N GLU A 21 -10.52 -2.56 -9.91
CA GLU A 21 -9.07 -2.67 -9.69
C GLU A 21 -8.53 -1.47 -8.90
N GLU A 22 -8.86 -0.23 -9.29
CA GLU A 22 -8.40 0.96 -8.58
C GLU A 22 -9.03 1.08 -7.18
N GLU A 23 -10.27 0.65 -6.98
CA GLU A 23 -10.88 0.56 -5.65
C GLU A 23 -10.17 -0.44 -4.75
N ALA A 24 -9.78 -1.60 -5.28
CA ALA A 24 -8.99 -2.59 -4.53
C ALA A 24 -7.62 -2.03 -4.16
N ARG A 25 -6.93 -1.42 -5.12
CA ARG A 25 -5.64 -0.77 -4.91
C ARG A 25 -5.72 0.38 -3.90
N SER A 26 -6.81 1.15 -3.89
CA SER A 26 -7.04 2.20 -2.90
C SER A 26 -7.13 1.62 -1.48
N LYS A 27 -7.82 0.48 -1.31
CA LYS A 27 -7.90 -0.19 -0.01
C LYS A 27 -6.54 -0.69 0.47
N GLU A 28 -5.74 -1.28 -0.42
CA GLU A 28 -4.37 -1.70 -0.09
C GLU A 28 -3.49 -0.52 0.35
N LEU A 29 -3.63 0.63 -0.30
CA LEU A 29 -2.92 1.85 0.08
C LEU A 29 -3.37 2.39 1.44
N ASP A 30 -4.65 2.32 1.76
CA ASP A 30 -5.18 2.71 3.07
C ASP A 30 -4.64 1.80 4.16
N GLU A 31 -4.64 0.48 3.96
CA GLU A 31 -4.06 -0.49 4.90
C GLU A 31 -2.56 -0.25 5.13
N TYR A 32 -1.81 -0.01 4.06
CA TYR A 32 -0.39 0.32 4.14
C TYR A 32 -0.15 1.64 4.88
N SER A 33 -0.98 2.66 4.61
CA SER A 33 -0.93 3.95 5.31
C SER A 33 -1.19 3.80 6.81
N GLU A 34 -2.16 2.98 7.21
CA GLU A 34 -2.41 2.68 8.62
C GLU A 34 -1.24 1.93 9.26
N TYR A 35 -0.65 0.95 8.57
CA TYR A 35 0.56 0.27 9.06
C TYR A 35 1.72 1.24 9.29
N MET A 36 1.94 2.19 8.38
CA MET A 36 3.00 3.20 8.55
C MET A 36 2.78 4.15 9.73
N LYS A 37 1.54 4.28 10.24
CA LYS A 37 1.22 5.08 11.43
C LYS A 37 1.46 4.33 12.74
N THR A 38 1.77 3.04 12.69
CA THR A 38 1.99 2.24 13.88
C THR A 38 3.31 2.61 14.56
N ASP A 39 3.36 2.43 15.88
CA ASP A 39 4.58 2.59 16.66
C ASP A 39 5.67 1.61 16.20
N GLU A 40 5.30 0.40 15.78
CA GLU A 40 6.23 -0.60 15.24
C GLU A 40 6.97 -0.08 14.00
N PHE A 41 6.26 0.53 13.06
CA PHE A 41 6.91 1.13 11.89
C PHE A 41 7.81 2.31 12.28
N ALA A 42 7.34 3.16 13.20
CA ALA A 42 8.13 4.30 13.70
C ALA A 42 9.42 3.85 14.39
N GLU A 43 9.35 2.82 15.24
CA GLU A 43 10.49 2.22 15.92
C GLU A 43 11.47 1.58 14.94
N TRP A 44 10.98 0.77 13.99
CA TRP A 44 11.79 0.18 12.94
C TRP A 44 12.51 1.26 12.13
N TYR A 45 11.78 2.31 11.69
CA TYR A 45 12.36 3.40 10.92
C TYR A 45 13.41 4.17 11.72
N ALA A 46 13.15 4.48 12.99
CA ALA A 46 14.10 5.15 13.88
C ALA A 46 15.37 4.30 14.11
N LYS A 47 15.22 2.99 14.27
CA LYS A 47 16.36 2.07 14.44
C LYS A 47 17.19 1.97 13.17
N GLU A 48 16.56 1.74 12.02
CA GLU A 48 17.25 1.53 10.75
C GLU A 48 17.85 2.82 10.16
N LYS A 49 17.15 3.95 10.28
CA LYS A 49 17.60 5.22 9.67
C LYS A 49 18.43 6.09 10.58
N LEU A 50 18.09 6.10 11.88
CA LEU A 50 18.74 6.97 12.85
C LEU A 50 19.64 6.21 13.82
N GLY A 51 19.64 4.87 13.77
CA GLY A 51 20.43 4.05 14.69
C GLY A 51 19.94 4.15 16.14
N LEU A 52 18.71 4.59 16.35
CA LEU A 52 18.14 4.76 17.69
C LEU A 52 17.79 3.40 18.30
N ILE A 53 17.97 3.30 19.61
CA ILE A 53 17.63 2.11 20.40
C ILE A 53 16.92 2.49 21.68
N HIS A 54 16.20 1.55 22.24
CA HIS A 54 15.59 1.76 23.55
C HIS A 54 16.65 1.85 24.64
N LYS A 55 16.36 2.61 25.69
CA LYS A 55 17.28 2.93 26.80
C LYS A 55 17.94 1.70 27.45
N ASN A 56 17.30 0.54 27.40
CA ASN A 56 17.79 -0.70 28.00
C ASN A 56 18.19 -1.77 26.96
N GLU A 57 18.28 -1.41 25.69
CA GLU A 57 18.70 -2.30 24.60
C GLU A 57 20.23 -2.22 24.44
N ILE A 58 20.89 -3.37 24.29
CA ILE A 58 22.34 -3.46 24.07
C ILE A 58 22.55 -3.98 22.65
N ILE A 59 23.15 -3.18 21.77
CA ILE A 59 23.55 -3.62 20.43
C ILE A 59 24.98 -4.15 20.45
N PHE A 60 25.18 -5.35 19.89
CA PHE A 60 26.49 -5.84 19.47
C PHE A 60 26.66 -5.58 17.98
N LYS A 61 27.66 -4.79 17.59
CA LYS A 61 28.12 -4.69 16.19
C LYS A 61 29.42 -5.51 16.10
N GLY A 62 29.43 -6.55 15.27
CA GLY A 62 30.64 -7.34 15.02
C GLY A 62 31.68 -6.54 14.24
N GLU A 63 32.96 -6.84 14.44
CA GLU A 63 34.07 -6.35 13.60
C GLU A 63 34.11 -7.04 12.23
#